data_AF-A0A2V7A0A0-F1
#
_entry.id   AF-A0A2V7A0A0-F1
#
_cell.length_a   1.000
_cell.length_b   1.000
_cell.length_c   1.000
_cell.angle_alpha   90.00
_cell.angle_beta   90.00
_cell.angle_gamma   90.00
#
_symmetry.space_group_name_H-M   'P 1'
#
loop_
_entity.id
_entity.type
_entity.pdbx_description
1 polymer ?
#
loop_
_entity_poly.entity_id
_entity_poly.type
_entity_poly.pdbx_seq_one_letter_code
_entity_poly.pdbx_strand_id
1 'polypeptide(L)'
;MIRHTRRASVLIAFCVLTSAAMAEAECAWVLWEQMNAATWSLKDGFSDADSCKRALRSGIRKSVSRYPGSEDSGGNTAVIAKGSGRLTRTFACLPDTVDPRGPKGAPR
;
A
#
# COMPACT_ATOMS: atom_id res chain seq x y z
N MET A 1 -33.59 -7.29 -42.33
CA MET A 1 -33.38 -7.89 -41.00
C MET A 1 -31.93 -8.36 -40.75
N ILE A 2 -31.19 -8.81 -41.76
CA ILE A 2 -29.80 -9.35 -41.63
C ILE A 2 -28.74 -8.29 -41.27
N ARG A 3 -28.98 -7.00 -41.57
CA ARG A 3 -28.06 -5.89 -41.24
C ARG A 3 -28.01 -5.51 -39.75
N HIS A 4 -29.08 -5.81 -39.00
CA HIS A 4 -29.17 -5.43 -37.58
C HIS A 4 -28.51 -6.47 -36.67
N THR A 5 -28.62 -7.75 -37.02
CA THR A 5 -27.92 -8.83 -36.31
C THR A 5 -26.41 -8.68 -36.40
N ARG A 6 -25.87 -8.30 -37.58
CA ARG A 6 -24.43 -8.06 -37.78
C ARG A 6 -23.90 -6.90 -36.94
N ARG A 7 -24.69 -5.84 -36.75
CA ARG A 7 -24.34 -4.68 -35.90
C ARG A 7 -24.41 -5.00 -34.42
N ALA A 8 -25.42 -5.75 -34.00
CA ALA A 8 -25.55 -6.21 -32.61
C ALA A 8 -24.36 -7.09 -32.20
N SER A 9 -23.92 -8.02 -33.05
CA SER A 9 -22.74 -8.85 -32.77
C SER A 9 -21.45 -8.06 -32.63
N VAL A 10 -21.25 -7.02 -33.45
CA VAL A 10 -20.06 -6.15 -33.37
C VAL A 10 -20.08 -5.34 -32.06
N LEU A 11 -21.23 -4.80 -31.67
CA LEU A 11 -21.37 -4.06 -30.42
C LEU A 11 -21.12 -4.97 -29.20
N ILE A 12 -21.65 -6.19 -29.21
CA ILE A 12 -21.42 -7.17 -28.15
C ILE A 12 -19.93 -7.53 -28.05
N ALA A 13 -19.27 -7.82 -29.19
CA ALA A 13 -17.84 -8.10 -29.21
C ALA A 13 -17.00 -6.91 -28.69
N PHE A 14 -17.39 -5.68 -29.05
CA PHE A 14 -16.72 -4.46 -28.59
C PHE A 14 -16.91 -4.24 -27.08
N CYS A 15 -18.12 -4.45 -26.54
CA CYS A 15 -18.40 -4.38 -25.10
C CYS A 15 -17.63 -5.45 -24.31
N VAL A 16 -17.46 -6.66 -24.86
CA VAL A 16 -16.67 -7.73 -24.22
C VAL A 16 -15.17 -7.38 -24.24
N LEU A 17 -14.64 -6.82 -25.33
CA LEU A 17 -13.24 -6.37 -25.40
C LEU A 17 -12.95 -5.21 -24.44
N THR A 18 -13.87 -4.25 -24.28
CA THR A 18 -13.69 -3.15 -23.31
C THR A 18 -13.83 -3.63 -21.87
N SER A 19 -14.62 -4.66 -21.59
CA SER A 19 -14.73 -5.26 -20.26
C SER A 19 -13.43 -5.97 -19.82
N ALA A 20 -12.71 -6.59 -20.76
CA ALA A 20 -11.41 -7.21 -20.49
C ALA A 20 -10.28 -6.19 -20.27
N ALA A 21 -10.39 -5.00 -20.83
CA ALA A 21 -9.46 -3.89 -20.57
C ALA A 21 -9.67 -3.22 -19.20
N MET A 22 -10.82 -3.49 -18.54
CA MET A 22 -11.09 -3.09 -17.16
C MET A 22 -10.69 -4.15 -16.14
N ALA A 23 -9.86 -5.13 -16.50
CA ALA A 23 -8.94 -5.72 -15.54
C ALA A 23 -7.88 -4.66 -15.19
N GLU A 24 -8.33 -3.57 -14.55
CA GLU A 24 -7.48 -2.75 -13.71
C GLU A 24 -6.77 -3.75 -12.80
N ALA A 25 -5.45 -3.85 -12.94
CA ALA A 25 -4.66 -4.56 -11.96
C ALA A 25 -5.05 -3.95 -10.61
N GLU A 26 -5.81 -4.69 -9.80
CA GLU A 26 -6.01 -4.35 -8.39
C GLU A 26 -4.61 -4.46 -7.77
N CYS A 27 -3.81 -3.40 -7.90
CA CYS A 27 -2.43 -3.40 -7.48
C CYS A 27 -2.44 -3.76 -6.00
N ALA A 28 -1.81 -4.88 -5.64
CA ALA A 28 -1.69 -5.22 -4.24
C ALA A 28 -0.80 -4.17 -3.57
N TRP A 29 -1.23 -3.67 -2.42
CA TRP A 29 -0.51 -2.68 -1.63
C TRP A 29 0.08 -3.34 -0.40
N VAL A 30 1.33 -3.02 -0.10
CA VAL A 30 2.06 -3.56 1.04
C VAL A 30 2.28 -2.44 2.06
N LEU A 31 1.93 -2.74 3.31
CA LEU A 31 2.30 -1.92 4.45
C LEU A 31 3.70 -2.32 4.91
N TRP A 32 4.60 -1.36 4.89
CA TRP A 32 5.96 -1.46 5.38
C TRP A 32 6.13 -0.68 6.68
N GLU A 33 7.03 -1.15 7.54
CA GLU A 33 7.46 -0.41 8.73
C GLU A 33 8.97 -0.48 8.93
N GLN A 34 9.55 0.60 9.44
CA GLN A 34 10.94 0.65 9.91
C GLN A 34 11.02 1.38 11.25
N MET A 35 12.09 1.10 12.00
CA MET A 35 12.42 1.79 13.25
C MET A 35 13.79 2.46 13.12
N ASN A 36 13.91 3.74 13.45
CA ASN A 36 15.16 4.52 13.41
C ASN A 36 15.93 4.40 12.08
N ALA A 37 15.22 4.40 10.94
CA ALA A 37 15.82 4.19 9.61
C ALA A 37 16.57 2.85 9.45
N ALA A 38 16.24 1.84 10.26
CA ALA A 38 16.65 0.47 10.03
C ALA A 38 15.97 -0.11 8.78
N THR A 39 16.33 -1.34 8.43
CA THR A 39 15.76 -2.04 7.27
C THR A 39 14.24 -2.11 7.35
N TRP A 40 13.58 -1.77 6.24
CA TRP A 40 12.14 -1.93 6.09
C TRP A 40 11.71 -3.37 6.29
N SER A 41 10.63 -3.54 7.05
CA SER A 41 10.00 -4.82 7.32
C SER A 41 8.59 -4.85 6.73
N LEU A 42 8.24 -5.98 6.13
CA LEU A 42 6.90 -6.22 5.58
C LEU A 42 5.94 -6.45 6.75
N LYS A 43 4.83 -5.70 6.78
CA LYS A 43 3.86 -5.78 7.85
C LYS A 43 2.59 -6.51 7.45
N ASP A 44 2.00 -6.12 6.32
CA ASP A 44 0.73 -6.67 5.83
C ASP A 44 0.50 -6.33 4.36
N GLY A 45 -0.46 -7.01 3.73
CA GLY A 45 -0.88 -6.81 2.33
C GLY A 45 -2.36 -6.42 2.21
N PHE A 46 -2.69 -5.63 1.19
CA PHE A 46 -4.02 -5.09 0.93
C PHE A 46 -4.33 -5.16 -0.57
N SER A 47 -5.61 -5.36 -0.93
CA SER A 47 -6.06 -5.31 -2.32
C SER A 47 -6.15 -3.89 -2.88
N ASP A 48 -6.16 -2.87 -2.02
CA ASP A 48 -6.33 -1.47 -2.42
C ASP A 48 -5.52 -0.48 -1.56
N ALA A 49 -5.21 0.67 -2.16
CA ALA A 49 -4.36 1.70 -1.58
C ALA A 49 -4.96 2.30 -0.30
N ASP A 50 -6.27 2.47 -0.27
CA ASP A 50 -6.96 3.16 0.83
C ASP A 50 -7.02 2.29 2.08
N SER A 51 -7.23 0.98 1.91
CA SER A 51 -7.11 -0.01 2.99
C SER A 51 -5.71 -0.01 3.59
N CYS A 52 -4.66 0.02 2.75
CA CYS A 52 -3.29 0.16 3.26
C CYS A 52 -3.11 1.47 4.02
N LYS A 53 -3.51 2.61 3.46
CA LYS A 53 -3.37 3.93 4.11
C LYS A 53 -4.14 4.00 5.43
N ARG A 54 -5.31 3.36 5.53
CA ARG A 54 -6.06 3.21 6.79
C ARG A 54 -5.27 2.39 7.81
N ALA A 55 -4.65 1.28 7.39
CA ALA A 55 -3.80 0.47 8.26
C ALA A 55 -2.55 1.24 8.72
N LEU A 56 -1.93 2.02 7.84
CA LEU A 56 -0.82 2.92 8.16
C LEU A 56 -1.20 3.92 9.26
N ARG A 57 -2.30 4.67 9.08
CA ARG A 57 -2.81 5.62 10.09
C ARG A 57 -3.15 4.93 11.40
N SER A 58 -3.70 3.71 11.32
CA SER A 58 -3.95 2.86 12.50
C SER A 58 -2.65 2.48 13.21
N GLY A 59 -1.59 2.17 12.47
CA GLY A 59 -0.24 1.89 12.99
C GLY A 59 0.37 3.07 13.74
N ILE A 60 0.23 4.29 13.21
CA ILE A 60 0.64 5.53 13.88
C ILE A 60 -0.14 5.72 15.17
N ARG A 61 -1.48 5.73 15.09
CA ARG A 61 -2.35 5.90 16.27
C ARG A 61 -2.07 4.87 17.36
N LYS A 62 -1.87 3.60 16.99
CA LYS A 62 -1.50 2.53 17.92
C LYS A 62 -0.13 2.75 18.54
N SER A 63 0.83 3.27 17.77
CA SER A 63 2.17 3.58 18.29
C SER A 63 2.09 4.72 19.31
N VAL A 64 1.31 5.76 19.02
CA VAL A 64 1.15 6.92 19.92
C VAL A 64 0.38 6.55 21.19
N SER A 65 -0.76 5.86 21.04
CA SER A 65 -1.59 5.47 22.20
C SER A 65 -0.95 4.44 23.13
N ARG A 66 -0.04 3.60 22.61
CA ARG A 66 0.59 2.55 23.40
C ARG A 66 1.68 3.05 24.34
N TYR A 67 2.32 4.18 24.03
CA TYR A 67 3.48 4.68 24.76
C TYR A 67 3.25 6.10 25.27
N PRO A 68 3.05 6.32 26.58
CA PRO A 68 2.92 7.66 27.14
C PRO A 68 4.12 8.54 26.77
N GLY A 69 3.86 9.78 26.34
CA GLY A 69 4.91 10.72 25.89
C GLY A 69 5.38 10.53 24.45
N SER A 70 4.77 9.61 23.69
CA SER A 70 4.95 9.52 22.24
C SER A 70 4.05 10.49 21.49
N GLU A 71 4.43 10.81 20.25
CA GLU A 71 3.71 11.78 19.43
C GLU A 71 3.62 11.33 17.97
N ASP A 72 2.55 11.77 17.30
CA ASP A 72 2.44 11.71 15.85
C ASP A 72 3.25 12.89 15.29
N SER A 73 4.35 12.59 14.60
CA SER A 73 5.20 13.64 14.00
C SER A 73 4.68 14.12 12.64
N GLY A 74 3.52 13.61 12.21
CA GLY A 74 2.92 13.91 10.92
C GLY A 74 3.42 12.99 9.81
N GLY A 75 2.68 13.01 8.69
CA GLY A 75 2.93 12.15 7.55
C GLY A 75 2.75 10.68 7.90
N ASN A 76 3.84 9.90 7.80
CA ASN A 76 3.83 8.47 8.05
C ASN A 76 4.65 8.05 9.28
N THR A 77 4.91 8.96 10.21
CA THR A 77 5.90 8.78 11.27
C THR A 77 5.33 9.02 12.66
N ALA A 78 5.60 8.09 13.59
CA ALA A 78 5.37 8.26 15.02
C ALA A 78 6.70 8.30 15.75
N VAL A 79 6.89 9.22 16.69
CA VAL A 79 8.03 9.21 17.61
C VAL A 79 7.60 8.62 18.94
N ILE A 80 8.14 7.45 19.24
CA ILE A 80 7.81 6.61 20.38
C ILE A 80 8.76 6.92 21.54
N ALA A 81 8.25 7.42 22.66
CA ALA A 81 8.98 7.48 23.91
C ALA A 81 9.02 6.08 24.55
N LYS A 82 10.20 5.53 24.77
CA LYS A 82 10.38 4.21 25.41
C LYS A 82 11.53 4.27 26.40
N GLY A 83 11.22 4.16 27.70
CA GLY A 83 12.22 4.35 28.76
C GLY A 83 12.81 5.76 28.70
N SER A 84 14.14 5.87 28.76
CA SER A 84 14.86 7.14 28.60
C SER A 84 15.12 7.54 27.14
N GLY A 85 14.67 6.74 26.17
CA GLY A 85 14.95 6.93 24.74
C GLY A 85 13.74 7.34 23.90
N ARG A 86 14.02 7.83 22.70
CA ARG A 86 13.04 8.09 21.64
C ARG A 86 13.36 7.21 20.42
N LEU A 87 12.33 6.60 19.85
CA LEU A 87 12.43 5.77 18.65
C LEU A 87 11.50 6.33 17.58
N THR A 88 11.99 6.50 16.37
CA THR A 88 11.19 6.94 15.24
C THR A 88 10.66 5.72 14.51
N ARG A 89 9.35 5.56 14.44
CA ARG A 89 8.71 4.49 13.68
C ARG A 89 8.05 5.08 12.45
N THR A 90 8.50 4.66 11.27
CA THR A 90 7.99 5.14 9.99
C THR A 90 7.28 4.02 9.27
N PHE A 91 6.17 4.35 8.64
CA PHE A 91 5.37 3.44 7.83
C PHE A 91 5.39 3.88 6.36
N ALA A 92 5.14 2.94 5.46
CA ALA A 92 4.90 3.25 4.06
C ALA A 92 3.85 2.30 3.48
N CYS A 93 3.01 2.84 2.61
CA CYS A 93 2.13 2.05 1.76
C CYS A 93 2.64 2.17 0.34
N LEU A 94 3.11 1.05 -0.20
CA LEU A 94 3.71 0.97 -1.51
C LEU A 94 3.02 -0.13 -2.31
N PRO A 95 2.91 -0.01 -3.64
CA PRO A 95 2.56 -1.16 -4.47
C PRO A 95 3.50 -2.34 -4.18
N ASP A 96 3.00 -3.57 -4.29
CA ASP A 96 3.74 -4.81 -4.06
C ASP A 96 4.96 -4.98 -4.98
N THR A 97 4.94 -4.31 -6.13
CA THR A 97 6.06 -4.21 -7.07
C THR A 97 7.21 -3.31 -6.59
N VAL A 98 7.01 -2.51 -5.53
CA VAL A 98 7.99 -1.57 -5.00
C VAL A 98 8.57 -2.10 -3.68
N ASP A 99 9.84 -2.51 -3.70
CA ASP A 99 10.59 -2.89 -2.50
C ASP A 99 11.42 -1.70 -1.98
N PRO A 100 11.08 -1.12 -0.81
CA PRO A 100 11.78 0.05 -0.28
C PRO A 100 13.17 -0.25 0.27
N ARG A 101 13.60 -1.52 0.26
CA ARG A 101 14.96 -1.94 0.63
C ARG A 101 15.98 -1.74 -0.49
N GLY A 102 15.52 -1.34 -1.68
CA GLY A 102 16.36 -1.20 -2.87
C GLY A 102 16.46 -2.48 -3.69
N PRO A 103 17.23 -2.47 -4.80
CA PRO A 103 17.37 -3.62 -5.69
C PRO A 103 17.94 -4.82 -4.93
N LYS A 104 17.25 -5.96 -5.00
CA LYS A 104 17.76 -7.22 -4.46
C LYS A 104 19.00 -7.65 -5.27
N GLY A 105 20.16 -7.74 -4.61
CA GLY A 105 21.36 -8.35 -5.21
C GLY A 105 22.55 -7.43 -5.46
N ALA A 106 22.79 -6.41 -4.63
CA ALA A 106 24.12 -5.79 -4.60
C ALA A 106 25.16 -6.88 -4.24
N PRO A 107 26.23 -7.08 -5.03
CA PRO A 107 27.30 -7.99 -4.66
C PRO A 107 27.90 -7.53 -3.34
N ARG A 108 28.05 -8.47 -2.40
CA ARG A 108 28.78 -8.27 -1.15
C ARG A 108 30.27 -8.25 -1.41
#